data_AF-A0AB39X820-F1
#
_entry.id   AF-A0AB39X820-F1
#
_cell.length_a   1.000
_cell.length_b   1.000
_cell.length_c   1.000
_cell.angle_alpha   90.00
_cell.angle_beta   90.00
_cell.angle_gamma   90.00
#
_symmetry.space_group_name_H-M   'P 1'
#
loop_
_entity.id
_entity.type
_entity.pdbx_description
1 polymer ?
#
loop_
_entity_poly.entity_id
_entity_poly.type
_entity_poly.pdbx_seq_one_letter_code
_entity_poly.pdbx_strand_id
1 'polypeptide(L)'
;MAQTRQILEANDNVTDTLREAMSHVPPHLAAGVAQKFTALFEMYEEGHDWKVPAQCNVEGDLEARRKFYALKVKQVRCYGWYYRGNFVISHYIYKKQQKLSKADTRAVQENYRAWLQTIGEENE
;
A
#
# COMPACT_ATOMS: atom_id res chain seq x y z
N MET A 1 -0.06 20.77 -17.41
CA MET A 1 -0.74 20.50 -16.12
C MET A 1 -0.10 19.27 -15.54
N ALA A 2 0.43 19.33 -14.31
CA ALA A 2 0.98 18.12 -13.67
C ALA A 2 -0.16 17.13 -13.45
N GLN A 3 0.05 15.87 -13.79
CA GLN A 3 -0.93 14.81 -13.54
C GLN A 3 -1.05 14.65 -12.02
N THR A 4 -2.24 14.90 -11.46
CA THR A 4 -2.49 14.75 -10.02
C THR A 4 -2.29 13.28 -9.64
N ARG A 5 -1.30 13.01 -8.79
CA ARG A 5 -1.08 11.68 -8.22
C ARG A 5 -2.14 11.42 -7.16
N GLN A 6 -2.62 10.19 -7.08
CA GLN A 6 -3.65 9.80 -6.12
C GLN A 6 -3.25 8.52 -5.38
N ILE A 7 -3.80 8.38 -4.17
CA ILE A 7 -3.85 7.11 -3.45
C ILE A 7 -5.19 6.44 -3.72
N LEU A 8 -5.15 5.24 -4.28
CA LEU A 8 -6.34 4.46 -4.62
C LEU A 8 -6.41 3.21 -3.74
N GLU A 9 -7.61 2.71 -3.46
CA GLU A 9 -7.80 1.44 -2.79
C GLU A 9 -8.03 0.34 -3.85
N ALA A 10 -7.40 -0.82 -3.68
CA ALA A 10 -7.57 -1.94 -4.60
C ALA A 10 -8.96 -2.61 -4.46
N ASN A 11 -9.59 -2.46 -3.29
CA ASN A 11 -10.87 -3.05 -2.93
C ASN A 11 -11.40 -2.39 -1.64
N ASP A 12 -12.70 -2.58 -1.36
CA ASP A 12 -13.39 -1.98 -0.21
C ASP A 12 -12.85 -2.44 1.17
N ASN A 13 -12.14 -3.57 1.22
CA ASN A 13 -11.59 -4.15 2.46
C ASN A 13 -10.28 -3.46 2.90
N VAL A 14 -9.71 -2.55 2.10
CA VAL A 14 -8.47 -1.85 2.46
C VAL A 14 -8.60 -1.13 3.80
N THR A 15 -9.72 -0.43 4.03
CA THR A 15 -10.00 0.26 5.29
C THR A 15 -10.08 -0.70 6.49
N ASP A 16 -10.65 -1.88 6.31
CA ASP A 16 -10.77 -2.88 7.38
C ASP A 16 -9.40 -3.50 7.72
N THR A 17 -8.56 -3.77 6.73
CA THR A 17 -7.18 -4.23 6.98
C THR A 17 -6.34 -3.18 7.69
N LEU A 18 -6.57 -1.89 7.43
CA LEU A 18 -5.95 -0.79 8.19
C LEU A 18 -6.40 -0.83 9.64
N ARG A 19 -7.71 -0.95 9.89
CA ARG A 19 -8.27 -1.03 11.25
C ARG A 19 -7.68 -2.21 12.02
N GLU A 20 -7.61 -3.38 11.40
CA GLU A 20 -7.00 -4.58 11.99
C GLU A 20 -5.52 -4.35 12.31
N ALA A 21 -4.73 -3.83 11.36
CA ALA A 21 -3.31 -3.55 11.57
C ALA A 21 -3.10 -2.53 12.71
N MET A 22 -3.92 -1.49 12.78
CA MET A 22 -3.87 -0.46 13.82
C MET A 22 -4.28 -1.00 15.20
N SER A 23 -5.17 -1.99 15.27
CA SER A 23 -5.56 -2.64 16.54
C SER A 23 -4.39 -3.33 17.25
N HIS A 24 -3.36 -3.72 16.49
CA HIS A 24 -2.14 -4.32 17.01
C HIS A 24 -1.05 -3.30 17.36
N VAL A 25 -1.21 -2.03 16.99
CA VAL A 25 -0.24 -0.98 17.31
C VAL A 25 -0.36 -0.62 18.79
N PRO A 26 0.76 -0.50 19.55
CA PRO A 26 0.70 -0.03 20.92
C PRO A 26 -0.05 1.32 21.02
N PRO A 27 -0.99 1.50 21.96
CA PRO A 27 -1.87 2.68 21.99
C PRO A 27 -1.13 4.02 21.98
N HIS A 28 -0.01 4.11 22.71
CA HIS A 28 0.84 5.31 22.76
C HIS A 28 1.56 5.65 21.44
N LEU A 29 1.55 4.75 20.46
CA LEU A 29 2.13 4.95 19.12
C LEU A 29 1.07 5.11 18.03
N ALA A 30 -0.18 4.72 18.28
CA ALA A 30 -1.22 4.63 17.25
C ALA A 30 -1.45 5.97 16.53
N ALA A 31 -1.61 7.07 17.28
CA ALA A 31 -1.79 8.40 16.69
C ALA A 31 -0.59 8.80 15.80
N GLY A 32 0.63 8.53 16.26
CA GLY A 32 1.84 8.85 15.51
C GLY A 32 2.05 7.97 14.27
N VAL A 33 1.50 6.75 14.24
CA VAL A 33 1.49 5.91 13.04
C VAL A 33 0.49 6.45 12.02
N ALA A 34 -0.73 6.77 12.45
CA ALA A 34 -1.76 7.33 11.58
C ALA A 34 -1.31 8.64 10.93
N GLN A 35 -0.84 9.61 11.73
CA GLN A 35 -0.34 10.91 11.23
C GLN A 35 0.79 10.77 10.22
N LYS A 36 1.66 9.77 10.39
CA LYS A 36 2.76 9.52 9.46
C LYS A 36 2.30 8.95 8.13
N PHE A 37 1.31 8.05 8.12
CA PHE A 37 0.73 7.60 6.87
C PHE A 37 0.03 8.73 6.14
N THR A 38 -0.78 9.54 6.84
CA THR A 38 -1.42 10.73 6.29
C THR A 38 -0.40 11.66 5.63
N ALA A 39 0.64 12.07 6.36
CA ALA A 39 1.67 12.94 5.82
C ALA A 39 2.41 12.34 4.61
N LEU A 40 2.65 11.02 4.61
CA LEU A 40 3.27 10.34 3.46
C LEU A 40 2.36 10.34 2.23
N PHE A 41 1.07 10.11 2.41
CA PHE A 41 0.10 10.15 1.32
C PHE A 41 -0.08 11.57 0.77
N GLU A 42 -0.24 12.57 1.63
CA GLU A 42 -0.31 13.98 1.23
C GLU A 42 0.91 14.40 0.42
N MET A 43 2.13 14.09 0.91
CA MET A 43 3.37 14.37 0.17
C MET A 43 3.38 13.70 -1.22
N TYR A 44 2.85 12.48 -1.31
CA TYR A 44 2.81 11.77 -2.60
C TYR A 44 1.84 12.43 -3.59
N GLU A 45 0.68 12.84 -3.11
CA GLU A 45 -0.33 13.55 -3.90
C GLU A 45 0.15 14.93 -4.35
N GLU A 46 0.98 15.60 -3.54
CA GLU A 46 1.70 16.84 -3.89
C GLU A 46 2.82 16.63 -4.92
N GLY A 47 3.15 15.39 -5.27
CA GLY A 47 4.14 15.05 -6.29
C GLY A 47 5.51 14.64 -5.74
N HIS A 48 5.66 14.47 -4.43
CA HIS A 48 6.90 13.99 -3.83
C HIS A 48 7.01 12.46 -3.89
N ASP A 49 8.19 11.94 -4.21
CA ASP A 49 8.47 10.51 -4.17
C ASP A 49 8.85 10.06 -2.75
N TRP A 50 8.38 8.88 -2.32
CA TRP A 50 8.84 8.28 -1.08
C TRP A 50 10.27 7.76 -1.21
N LYS A 51 11.07 7.94 -0.15
CA LYS A 51 12.47 7.50 -0.14
C LYS A 51 12.56 5.97 -0.18
N VAL A 52 13.20 5.43 -1.21
CA VAL A 52 13.57 4.01 -1.30
C VAL A 52 15.01 3.82 -0.78
N PRO A 53 15.33 2.83 0.08
CA PRO A 53 14.49 1.80 0.69
C PRO A 53 14.12 2.11 2.16
N ALA A 54 14.11 3.38 2.55
CA ALA A 54 13.86 3.76 3.94
C ALA A 54 12.35 3.80 4.25
N GLN A 55 11.55 4.27 3.30
CA GLN A 55 10.11 4.50 3.44
C GLN A 55 9.30 3.54 2.57
N CYS A 56 9.69 3.32 1.32
CA CYS A 56 8.99 2.44 0.38
C CYS A 56 9.96 1.45 -0.25
N ASN A 57 9.71 0.15 -0.12
CA ASN A 57 10.63 -0.88 -0.64
C ASN A 57 9.93 -1.73 -1.66
N VAL A 58 10.64 -2.11 -2.73
CA VAL A 58 10.21 -3.22 -3.58
C VAL A 58 10.24 -4.49 -2.74
N GLU A 59 9.10 -5.17 -2.64
CA GLU A 59 8.97 -6.39 -1.82
C GLU A 59 8.81 -7.64 -2.70
N GLY A 60 8.34 -7.51 -3.94
CA GLY A 60 8.29 -8.63 -4.87
C GLY A 60 7.68 -8.31 -6.24
N ASP A 61 7.46 -9.37 -7.00
CA ASP A 61 6.91 -9.34 -8.35
C ASP A 61 5.39 -9.55 -8.37
N LEU A 62 4.75 -8.79 -9.25
CA LEU A 62 3.39 -8.95 -9.72
C LEU A 62 3.41 -9.50 -11.16
N GLU A 63 2.23 -9.79 -11.70
CA GLU A 63 2.08 -10.17 -13.09
C GLU A 63 2.54 -9.06 -14.05
N ALA A 64 2.75 -9.43 -15.32
CA ALA A 64 3.24 -8.52 -16.37
C ALA A 64 4.55 -7.78 -16.00
N ARG A 65 5.42 -8.43 -15.21
CA ARG A 65 6.72 -7.89 -14.73
C ARG A 65 6.58 -6.60 -13.90
N ARG A 66 5.41 -6.36 -13.31
CA ARG A 66 5.24 -5.26 -12.35
C ARG A 66 5.82 -5.64 -10.99
N LYS A 67 6.03 -4.64 -10.15
CA LYS A 67 6.51 -4.81 -8.77
C LYS A 67 5.44 -4.34 -7.79
N PHE A 68 5.39 -4.97 -6.63
CA PHE A 68 4.69 -4.41 -5.49
C PHE A 68 5.68 -3.93 -4.42
N TYR A 69 5.19 -3.01 -3.61
CA TYR A 69 5.98 -2.24 -2.67
C TYR A 69 5.36 -2.31 -1.28
N ALA A 70 6.18 -2.10 -0.25
CA ALA A 70 5.72 -1.81 1.11
C ALA A 70 6.13 -0.40 1.54
N LEU A 71 5.13 0.44 1.81
CA LEU A 71 5.29 1.67 2.56
C LEU A 71 5.33 1.35 4.07
N LYS A 72 6.38 1.81 4.76
CA LYS A 72 6.73 1.37 6.12
C LYS A 72 6.55 2.51 7.12
N VAL A 73 5.66 2.31 8.08
CA VAL A 73 5.54 3.18 9.26
C VAL A 73 5.59 2.32 10.53
N LYS A 74 6.71 2.40 11.26
CA LYS A 74 6.96 1.55 12.44
C LYS A 74 6.81 0.06 12.08
N GLN A 75 5.87 -0.66 12.70
CA GLN A 75 5.59 -2.08 12.42
C GLN A 75 4.43 -2.27 11.43
N VAL A 76 3.74 -1.20 11.04
CA VAL A 76 2.68 -1.27 10.02
C VAL A 76 3.32 -1.21 8.64
N ARG A 77 2.81 -2.05 7.73
CA ARG A 77 3.18 -2.06 6.32
C ARG A 77 1.91 -1.84 5.50
N CYS A 78 1.97 -0.89 4.58
CA CYS A 78 0.97 -0.71 3.55
C CYS A 78 1.54 -1.31 2.26
N TYR A 79 0.94 -2.39 1.77
CA TYR A 79 1.34 -3.01 0.51
C TYR A 79 0.57 -2.40 -0.63
N GLY A 80 1.23 -2.20 -1.77
CA GLY A 80 0.59 -1.63 -2.95
C GLY A 80 1.47 -1.63 -4.18
N TRP A 81 0.98 -1.08 -5.28
CA TRP A 81 1.70 -0.96 -6.54
C TRP A 81 1.45 0.39 -7.20
N TYR A 82 2.37 0.79 -8.09
CA TYR A 82 2.18 1.98 -8.90
C TYR A 82 1.42 1.66 -10.19
N TYR A 83 0.40 2.46 -10.50
CA TYR A 83 -0.36 2.39 -11.74
C TYR A 83 -0.65 3.79 -12.28
N ARG A 84 -0.18 4.08 -13.50
CA ARG A 84 -0.40 5.36 -14.21
C ARG A 84 -0.14 6.61 -13.34
N GLY A 85 0.89 6.57 -12.50
CA GLY A 85 1.26 7.69 -11.61
C GLY A 85 0.52 7.73 -10.27
N ASN A 86 -0.41 6.82 -10.02
CA ASN A 86 -1.10 6.62 -8.75
C ASN A 86 -0.48 5.47 -7.96
N PHE A 87 -0.65 5.49 -6.65
CA PHE A 87 -0.34 4.35 -5.78
C PHE A 87 -1.62 3.66 -5.37
N VAL A 88 -1.73 2.37 -5.71
CA VAL A 88 -2.89 1.55 -5.37
C VAL A 88 -2.56 0.70 -4.15
N ILE A 89 -3.31 0.89 -3.07
CA ILE A 89 -3.17 0.15 -1.82
C ILE A 89 -3.86 -1.21 -1.96
N SER A 90 -3.09 -2.27 -1.76
CA SER A 90 -3.61 -3.63 -1.70
C SER A 90 -4.25 -3.95 -0.35
N HIS A 91 -3.52 -3.71 0.74
CA HIS A 91 -3.94 -3.96 2.13
C HIS A 91 -2.87 -3.48 3.11
N TYR A 92 -3.23 -3.41 4.40
CA TYR A 92 -2.33 -3.13 5.50
C TYR A 92 -2.08 -4.37 6.36
N ILE A 93 -0.88 -4.48 6.92
CA ILE A 93 -0.56 -5.48 7.95
C ILE A 93 0.20 -4.86 9.12
N TYR A 94 0.06 -5.48 10.29
CA TYR A 94 1.00 -5.31 11.39
C TYR A 94 2.07 -6.41 11.35
N LYS A 95 3.30 -6.05 10.97
CA LYS A 95 4.39 -7.00 10.75
C LYS A 95 4.97 -7.49 12.07
N LYS A 96 4.61 -8.72 12.46
CA LYS A 96 5.15 -9.43 13.65
C LYS A 96 6.44 -10.22 13.36
N GLN A 97 6.68 -10.57 12.09
CA GLN A 97 7.80 -11.43 11.66
C GLN A 97 8.84 -10.61 10.89
N GLN A 98 10.11 -11.05 10.87
CA GLN A 98 11.16 -10.30 10.15
C GLN A 98 11.05 -10.40 8.63
N LYS A 99 10.64 -11.56 8.11
CA LYS A 99 10.54 -11.82 6.66
C LYS A 99 9.13 -11.51 6.14
N LEU A 100 9.04 -11.20 4.85
CA LEU A 100 7.76 -11.12 4.14
C LEU A 100 7.13 -12.51 4.13
N SER A 101 5.85 -12.62 4.49
CA SER A 101 5.17 -13.91 4.45
C SER A 101 4.74 -14.24 3.02
N LYS A 102 4.73 -15.54 2.69
CA LYS A 102 4.18 -16.00 1.40
C LYS A 102 2.68 -15.68 1.28
N ALA A 103 1.98 -15.64 2.40
CA ALA A 103 0.56 -15.29 2.45
C ALA A 103 0.33 -13.83 2.03
N ASP A 104 1.13 -12.88 2.55
CA ASP A 104 1.03 -11.47 2.16
C ASP A 104 1.33 -11.30 0.67
N THR A 105 2.38 -11.98 0.16
CA THR A 105 2.73 -11.95 -1.26
C THR A 105 1.56 -12.44 -2.13
N ARG A 106 0.93 -13.55 -1.73
CA ARG A 106 -0.23 -14.11 -2.42
C ARG A 106 -1.42 -13.16 -2.39
N ALA A 107 -1.72 -12.55 -1.24
CA ALA A 107 -2.80 -11.59 -1.09
C ALA A 107 -2.59 -10.35 -1.98
N VAL A 108 -1.36 -9.82 -2.06
CA VAL A 108 -1.04 -8.71 -2.99
C VAL A 108 -1.30 -9.12 -4.44
N GLN A 109 -0.89 -10.32 -4.85
CA GLN A 109 -1.10 -10.82 -6.21
C GLN A 109 -2.58 -11.05 -6.53
N GLU A 110 -3.35 -11.62 -5.60
CA GLU A 110 -4.80 -11.84 -5.76
C GLU A 110 -5.55 -10.50 -5.87
N ASN A 111 -5.27 -9.55 -4.96
CA ASN A 111 -5.86 -8.21 -5.02
C ASN A 111 -5.49 -7.47 -6.30
N TYR A 112 -4.25 -7.65 -6.79
CA TYR A 112 -3.82 -7.06 -8.06
C TYR A 112 -4.62 -7.58 -9.24
N ARG A 113 -4.83 -8.89 -9.34
CA ARG A 113 -5.64 -9.49 -10.41
C ARG A 113 -7.09 -9.03 -10.37
N ALA A 114 -7.71 -9.02 -9.20
CA ALA A 114 -9.08 -8.57 -9.03
C ALA A 114 -9.21 -7.10 -9.45
N TRP A 115 -8.29 -6.25 -9.00
CA TRP A 115 -8.27 -4.84 -9.35
C TRP A 115 -8.09 -4.61 -10.87
N LEU A 116 -7.24 -5.41 -11.54
CA LEU A 116 -7.10 -5.36 -13.01
C LEU A 116 -8.41 -5.69 -13.74
N GLN A 117 -9.25 -6.56 -13.19
CA GLN A 117 -10.56 -6.87 -13.77
C GLN A 117 -11.48 -5.65 -13.65
N THR A 118 -11.55 -5.04 -12.46
CA THR A 118 -12.36 -3.83 -12.22
C THR A 118 -11.98 -2.67 -13.15
N ILE A 119 -10.68 -2.37 -13.28
CA ILE A 119 -10.26 -1.29 -14.20
C ILE A 119 -10.29 -1.71 -15.67
N GLY A 120 -10.33 -2.99 -15.98
CA GLY A 120 -10.52 -3.49 -17.35
C GLY A 120 -11.95 -3.29 -17.81
N GLU A 121 -12.92 -3.59 -16.94
CA GLU A 121 -14.36 -3.37 -17.15
C GLU A 121 -14.72 -1.88 -17.29
N GLU A 122 -13.97 -0.97 -16.66
CA GLU A 122 -14.17 0.48 -16.83
C GLU A 122 -13.67 1.05 -18.18
N ASN A 123 -12.97 0.27 -18.99
CA ASN A 123 -12.42 0.71 -20.29
C ASN A 123 -13.08 0.04 -21.51
N GLU A 124 -14.19 -0.68 -21.34
CA GLU A 124 -15.10 -1.16 -22.42
C GLU A 124 -16.41 -0.37 -22.42
#